data_AF-A0A3M1IP60-F1
#
_entry.id   AF-A0A3M1IP60-F1
#
_cell.length_a   1.000
_cell.length_b   1.000
_cell.length_c   1.000
_cell.angle_alpha   90.00
_cell.angle_beta   90.00
_cell.angle_gamma   90.00
#
_symmetry.space_group_name_H-M   'P 1'
#
loop_
_entity.id
_entity.type
_entity.pdbx_description
1 polymer ?
#
loop_
_entity_poly.entity_id
_entity_poly.type
_entity_poly.pdbx_seq_one_letter_code
_entity_poly.pdbx_strand_id
1 'polypeptide(L)'
;MQKESPMRCIYNFQPTIAARYRSALLGVLLLASIPLLGEGIRQLAPTAGDAPVMLETGRPDFGNFASPNGDANSRLHIFVGRPDEVIFLGLAPEYDDDGQRIINNTASQYRFQIRRSTGNSNNDPIVHGPFTVGNTTANVNSWQDALFGNYPVTREENGQLVYVFAPGQVGNYYIEFFESPSAPDRFSDPEVNIPFWDFTVVHNGQVEDGRVWSRNWAFRTPQVDGTELPECVWDRDFNGVLYSYTDDGFVSRINFSDAGMQGLSFGVAFNSTGPGNSGDLSLDRMSIEGENRTDNSAQHQIFLSEPDPEFFPDGECGQVIPASTFRCTGGGGFCLDVEVTKPGQVEIIIDFNRNGTLDDNSQDVALIYEFIDPELRACIPWDGLRGDGTPIDFGDTIDLIINYSQGIQHWSVYDLEYLKNGFCVETIRPRCSPDLTSNLLYWDDRNIIQDPGTGAARDQRLGCDCSTGCRSWNTFDLGTATSCNDFNDEETSGYGDKSTINTWWFANNSRLIRANVPLVQA
;
A
#
# COMPACT_ATOMS: atom_id res chain seq x y z
N MET A 1 -2.76 51.85 -73.50
CA MET A 1 -1.42 52.06 -74.11
C MET A 1 -0.40 51.54 -73.12
N GLN A 2 -0.04 50.25 -73.24
CA GLN A 2 1.27 49.78 -73.74
C GLN A 2 2.46 50.33 -72.92
N LYS A 3 3.04 49.49 -72.04
CA LYS A 3 4.28 48.70 -72.24
C LYS A 3 5.50 49.59 -71.82
N GLU A 4 6.44 49.26 -70.95
CA GLU A 4 7.24 48.05 -70.69
C GLU A 4 7.93 48.19 -69.31
N SER A 5 8.34 47.05 -68.72
CA SER A 5 9.49 46.96 -67.78
C SER A 5 10.56 46.12 -68.50
N PRO A 6 11.87 46.31 -68.28
CA PRO A 6 12.54 45.44 -67.28
C PRO A 6 13.84 45.97 -66.63
N MET A 7 14.15 45.37 -65.46
CA MET A 7 15.46 44.98 -64.88
C MET A 7 16.76 45.77 -65.21
N ARG A 8 17.53 46.12 -64.16
CA ARG A 8 18.84 45.47 -63.85
C ARG A 8 19.46 45.95 -62.52
N CYS A 9 20.38 45.10 -62.06
CA CYS A 9 20.90 44.91 -60.71
C CYS A 9 22.25 45.61 -60.43
N ILE A 10 22.51 45.80 -59.13
CA ILE A 10 23.81 45.82 -58.40
C ILE A 10 24.66 47.11 -58.45
N TYR A 11 24.90 47.70 -57.27
CA TYR A 11 26.25 48.05 -56.81
C TYR A 11 26.38 47.94 -55.28
N ASN A 12 27.48 47.31 -54.87
CA ASN A 12 27.97 47.09 -53.51
C ASN A 12 28.27 48.41 -52.78
N PHE A 13 28.01 48.44 -51.47
CA PHE A 13 28.83 49.20 -50.52
C PHE A 13 29.10 48.38 -49.25
N GLN A 14 30.38 48.31 -48.92
CA GLN A 14 31.00 47.62 -47.79
C GLN A 14 30.92 48.46 -46.49
N PRO A 15 31.25 47.87 -45.33
CA PRO A 15 30.63 48.15 -44.04
C PRO A 15 31.32 49.29 -43.26
N THR A 16 30.57 49.98 -42.42
CA THR A 16 31.12 50.86 -41.39
C THR A 16 30.66 50.45 -40.00
N ILE A 17 31.66 50.50 -39.12
CA ILE A 17 31.77 49.94 -37.77
C ILE A 17 30.90 50.70 -36.75
N ALA A 18 30.37 49.91 -35.81
CA ALA A 18 29.98 50.23 -34.43
C ALA A 18 28.86 51.25 -34.18
N ALA A 19 27.69 50.73 -33.81
CA ALA A 19 26.93 51.28 -32.70
C ALA A 19 26.24 50.13 -31.95
N ARG A 20 26.56 50.02 -30.66
CA ARG A 20 25.98 49.09 -29.70
C ARG A 20 24.48 49.33 -29.60
N TYR A 21 23.65 48.33 -29.92
CA TYR A 21 22.38 48.12 -29.23
C TYR A 21 22.18 46.61 -29.05
N ARG A 22 22.21 46.20 -27.79
CA ARG A 22 21.77 44.89 -27.32
C ARG A 22 20.25 44.82 -27.54
N SER A 23 19.82 44.26 -28.65
CA SER A 23 18.46 43.73 -28.74
C SER A 23 18.48 42.36 -28.08
N ALA A 24 18.27 42.36 -26.76
CA ALA A 24 17.87 41.16 -26.05
C ALA A 24 16.58 40.67 -26.72
N LEU A 25 16.66 39.52 -27.39
CA LEU A 25 15.48 38.77 -27.76
C LEU A 25 14.82 38.38 -26.43
N LEU A 26 13.81 39.14 -26.02
CA LEU A 26 12.93 38.76 -24.93
C LEU A 26 12.06 37.62 -25.48
N GLY A 27 12.65 36.43 -25.55
CA GLY A 27 11.90 35.19 -25.67
C GLY A 27 11.11 35.05 -24.38
N VAL A 28 9.88 35.58 -24.37
CA VAL A 28 8.87 35.16 -23.40
C VAL A 28 8.64 33.68 -23.72
N LEU A 29 9.36 32.79 -23.03
CA LEU A 29 8.88 31.44 -22.83
C LEU A 29 7.55 31.61 -22.08
N LEU A 30 6.45 31.55 -22.84
CA LEU A 30 5.21 31.04 -22.29
C LEU A 30 5.53 29.61 -21.84
N LEU A 31 5.95 29.48 -20.58
CA LEU A 31 5.85 28.23 -19.84
C LEU A 31 4.35 27.96 -19.75
N ALA A 32 3.83 27.22 -20.73
CA ALA A 32 2.57 26.54 -20.55
C ALA A 32 2.74 25.70 -19.29
N SER A 33 1.86 25.91 -18.30
CA SER A 33 1.67 24.99 -17.19
C SER A 33 1.24 23.66 -17.81
N ILE A 34 2.21 22.79 -18.07
CA ILE A 34 1.92 21.40 -18.40
C ILE A 34 1.39 20.81 -17.10
N PRO A 35 0.12 20.35 -17.04
CA PRO A 35 -0.36 19.65 -15.86
C PRO A 35 0.54 18.42 -15.66
N LEU A 36 1.25 18.39 -14.54
CA LEU A 36 2.09 17.28 -14.13
C LEU A 36 1.23 16.39 -13.24
N LEU A 37 0.56 15.40 -13.83
CA LEU A 37 -0.36 14.53 -13.10
C LEU A 37 0.41 13.41 -12.38
N GLY A 38 1.04 13.72 -11.24
CA GLY A 38 1.79 12.74 -10.45
C GLY A 38 0.95 11.82 -9.55
N GLU A 39 1.67 11.15 -8.66
CA GLU A 39 1.12 10.25 -7.65
C GLU A 39 0.95 11.00 -6.32
N GLY A 40 -0.25 10.94 -5.75
CA GLY A 40 -0.54 11.52 -4.46
C GLY A 40 -2.03 11.54 -4.13
N ILE A 41 -2.52 12.70 -3.70
CA ILE A 41 -3.91 12.82 -3.23
C ILE A 41 -4.95 12.43 -4.28
N ARG A 42 -4.62 12.52 -5.58
CA ARG A 42 -5.51 12.13 -6.67
C ARG A 42 -5.96 10.66 -6.58
N GLN A 43 -5.06 9.77 -6.18
CA GLN A 43 -5.33 8.34 -6.10
C GLN A 43 -6.04 7.95 -4.80
N LEU A 44 -5.89 8.76 -3.75
CA LEU A 44 -6.43 8.49 -2.41
C LEU A 44 -7.75 9.20 -2.12
N ALA A 45 -7.94 10.40 -2.68
CA ALA A 45 -9.16 11.21 -2.58
C ALA A 45 -9.62 11.63 -4.00
N PRO A 46 -10.26 10.71 -4.75
CA PRO A 46 -10.59 10.92 -6.16
C PRO A 46 -11.62 12.03 -6.38
N THR A 47 -12.41 12.38 -5.36
CA THR A 47 -13.32 13.53 -5.36
C THR A 47 -13.00 14.51 -4.25
N ALA A 48 -13.53 15.74 -4.35
CA ALA A 48 -13.37 16.74 -3.32
C ALA A 48 -14.02 16.34 -1.98
N GLY A 49 -15.03 15.45 -2.01
CA GLY A 49 -15.70 14.96 -0.80
C GLY A 49 -14.86 13.94 -0.03
N ASP A 50 -13.94 13.27 -0.71
CA ASP A 50 -13.02 12.30 -0.10
C ASP A 50 -11.79 12.98 0.54
N ALA A 51 -11.62 14.28 0.32
CA ALA A 51 -10.45 15.03 0.73
C ALA A 51 -10.67 15.80 2.05
N PRO A 52 -9.60 16.03 2.82
CA PRO A 52 -8.24 15.51 2.62
C PRO A 52 -8.04 14.06 3.11
N VAL A 53 -7.04 13.40 2.51
CA VAL A 53 -6.34 12.22 3.06
C VAL A 53 -4.92 12.69 3.37
N MET A 54 -4.63 12.88 4.65
CA MET A 54 -3.38 13.47 5.10
C MET A 54 -2.28 12.40 5.21
N LEU A 55 -1.04 12.77 4.89
CA LEU A 55 0.11 11.98 5.33
C LEU A 55 0.25 12.15 6.85
N GLU A 56 0.17 11.05 7.59
CA GLU A 56 0.35 11.02 9.04
C GLU A 56 1.82 10.73 9.35
N THR A 57 2.67 11.76 9.28
CA THR A 57 4.12 11.54 9.38
C THR A 57 4.61 11.70 10.81
N GLY A 58 5.67 10.97 11.20
CA GLY A 58 6.32 11.14 12.50
C GLY A 58 5.58 10.57 13.70
N ARG A 59 4.34 10.07 13.56
CA ARG A 59 3.56 9.53 14.68
C ARG A 59 4.06 8.12 15.09
N PRO A 60 4.48 7.91 16.34
CA PRO A 60 5.08 6.64 16.78
C PRO A 60 4.15 5.44 16.65
N ASP A 61 2.86 5.64 16.94
CA ASP A 61 1.85 4.57 16.92
C ASP A 61 1.57 4.06 15.50
N PHE A 62 2.03 4.76 14.46
CA PHE A 62 1.87 4.39 13.04
C PHE A 62 3.23 4.24 12.35
N GLY A 63 4.23 3.72 13.07
CA GLY A 63 5.54 3.34 12.51
C GLY A 63 6.47 4.50 12.21
N ASN A 64 6.20 5.70 12.75
CA ASN A 64 6.96 6.94 12.48
C ASN A 64 7.13 7.20 10.97
N PHE A 65 6.04 7.01 10.21
CA PHE A 65 6.02 7.09 8.76
C PHE A 65 6.69 8.36 8.23
N ALA A 66 7.53 8.18 7.20
CA ALA A 66 8.25 9.25 6.50
C ALA A 66 9.01 10.23 7.41
N SER A 67 9.52 9.79 8.57
CA SER A 67 10.30 10.63 9.48
C SER A 67 11.80 10.31 9.45
N PRO A 68 12.71 11.25 9.84
CA PRO A 68 14.16 11.02 9.82
C PRO A 68 14.68 9.85 10.66
N ASN A 69 13.91 9.39 11.65
CA ASN A 69 14.29 8.29 12.54
C ASN A 69 13.30 7.12 12.45
N GLY A 70 12.40 7.13 11.46
CA GLY A 70 11.42 6.06 11.25
C GLY A 70 12.05 4.75 10.81
N ASP A 71 11.29 3.67 10.92
CA ASP A 71 11.71 2.36 10.43
C ASP A 71 11.97 2.42 8.92
N ALA A 72 12.90 1.59 8.43
CA ALA A 72 13.21 1.54 7.01
C ALA A 72 12.02 1.13 6.13
N ASN A 73 11.12 0.32 6.67
CA ASN A 73 9.90 -0.12 6.00
C ASN A 73 8.79 0.96 6.00
N SER A 74 8.88 1.97 6.86
CA SER A 74 7.92 3.09 6.94
C SER A 74 8.38 4.34 6.16
N ARG A 75 9.33 4.18 5.23
CA ARG A 75 9.84 5.27 4.40
C ARG A 75 8.96 5.51 3.17
N LEU A 76 8.67 6.78 2.90
CA LEU A 76 8.06 7.21 1.65
C LEU A 76 9.11 7.26 0.52
N HIS A 77 9.10 6.26 -0.35
CA HIS A 77 10.04 6.09 -1.44
C HIS A 77 9.57 6.72 -2.76
N ILE A 78 10.55 7.19 -3.53
CA ILE A 78 10.42 7.53 -4.95
C ILE A 78 11.54 6.82 -5.69
N PHE A 79 11.19 5.96 -6.64
CA PHE A 79 12.16 5.31 -7.50
C PHE A 79 12.46 6.14 -8.74
N VAL A 80 13.75 6.30 -9.03
CA VAL A 80 14.27 6.98 -10.22
C VAL A 80 14.89 5.91 -11.11
N GLY A 81 14.23 5.63 -12.22
CA GLY A 81 14.64 4.62 -13.21
C GLY A 81 15.70 5.13 -14.20
N ARG A 82 15.78 6.44 -14.41
CA ARG A 82 16.71 7.04 -15.38
C ARG A 82 17.45 8.27 -14.84
N PRO A 83 18.72 8.49 -15.21
CA PRO A 83 19.50 9.63 -14.70
C PRO A 83 18.92 11.01 -15.01
N ASP A 84 18.13 11.13 -16.07
CA ASP A 84 17.53 12.38 -16.55
C ASP A 84 16.07 12.58 -16.09
N GLU A 85 15.55 11.68 -15.25
CA GLU A 85 14.27 11.88 -14.58
C GLU A 85 14.35 13.03 -13.56
N VAL A 86 13.25 13.76 -13.45
CA VAL A 86 13.07 14.89 -12.54
C VAL A 86 11.87 14.64 -11.65
N ILE A 87 12.05 14.85 -10.35
CA ILE A 87 11.00 14.74 -9.34
C ILE A 87 10.43 16.15 -9.06
N PHE A 88 9.12 16.30 -9.19
CA PHE A 88 8.38 17.49 -8.76
C PHE A 88 7.59 17.17 -7.48
N LEU A 89 7.59 18.10 -6.54
CA LEU A 89 6.89 17.96 -5.27
C LEU A 89 5.82 19.04 -5.12
N GLY A 90 4.57 18.63 -4.92
CA GLY A 90 3.49 19.47 -4.44
C GLY A 90 3.30 19.22 -2.94
N LEU A 91 3.42 20.28 -2.13
CA LEU A 91 3.31 20.19 -0.68
C LEU A 91 2.47 21.35 -0.13
N ALA A 92 1.44 21.01 0.63
CA ALA A 92 0.59 21.97 1.33
C ALA A 92 1.20 22.45 2.66
N PRO A 93 0.70 23.56 3.22
CA PRO A 93 0.94 23.88 4.62
C PRO A 93 0.42 22.78 5.54
N GLU A 94 0.93 22.77 6.76
CA GLU A 94 0.56 21.83 7.81
C GLU A 94 -0.86 22.07 8.34
N TYR A 95 -1.55 20.97 8.63
CA TYR A 95 -2.89 20.94 9.19
C TYR A 95 -2.86 20.29 10.57
N ASP A 96 -3.84 20.59 11.41
CA ASP A 96 -4.02 19.86 12.66
C ASP A 96 -4.77 18.54 12.43
N ASP A 97 -4.90 17.75 13.50
CA ASP A 97 -5.60 16.49 13.57
C ASP A 97 -7.06 16.57 13.09
N ASP A 98 -7.70 17.73 13.21
CA ASP A 98 -9.08 17.97 12.77
C ASP A 98 -9.17 18.35 11.28
N GLY A 99 -8.05 18.30 10.56
CA GLY A 99 -7.98 18.69 9.16
C GLY A 99 -8.17 20.19 8.95
N GLN A 100 -7.90 21.01 9.98
CA GLN A 100 -7.91 22.45 9.87
C GLN A 100 -6.50 22.97 9.61
N ARG A 101 -6.41 23.96 8.72
CA ARG A 101 -5.13 24.60 8.43
C ARG A 101 -4.60 25.33 9.65
N ILE A 102 -3.36 25.05 10.04
CA ILE A 102 -2.68 25.79 11.10
C ILE A 102 -2.30 27.18 10.55
N ILE A 103 -3.01 28.23 10.95
CA ILE A 103 -2.81 29.59 10.41
C ILE A 103 -1.69 30.38 11.08
N ASN A 104 -1.16 29.92 12.21
CA ASN A 104 -0.09 30.59 12.93
C ASN A 104 1.24 30.35 12.19
N ASN A 105 1.78 31.37 11.51
CA ASN A 105 3.01 31.26 10.72
C ASN A 105 4.27 30.88 11.51
N THR A 106 4.24 31.01 12.84
CA THR A 106 5.33 30.57 13.73
C THR A 106 5.16 29.13 14.25
N ALA A 107 4.01 28.49 13.98
CA ALA A 107 3.71 27.11 14.36
C ALA A 107 3.47 26.20 13.15
N SER A 108 2.89 26.69 12.05
CA SER A 108 2.67 25.93 10.81
C SER A 108 3.93 25.94 9.93
N GLN A 109 4.96 25.22 10.39
CA GLN A 109 6.21 25.08 9.65
C GLN A 109 6.84 23.72 9.92
N TYR A 110 6.78 22.85 8.94
CA TYR A 110 7.60 21.66 8.89
C TYR A 110 8.77 21.82 7.93
N ARG A 111 9.65 20.83 7.93
CA ARG A 111 10.74 20.68 6.98
C ARG A 111 10.59 19.38 6.22
N PHE A 112 11.04 19.38 4.98
CA PHE A 112 11.26 18.15 4.24
C PHE A 112 12.68 18.08 3.71
N GLN A 113 13.17 16.85 3.53
CA GLN A 113 14.42 16.57 2.84
C GLN A 113 14.29 15.27 2.06
N ILE A 114 15.14 15.11 1.04
CA ILE A 114 15.24 13.86 0.28
C ILE A 114 16.59 13.22 0.56
N ARG A 115 16.55 11.93 0.87
CA ARG A 115 17.73 11.09 1.02
C ARG A 115 17.81 10.09 -0.11
N ARG A 116 19.04 9.70 -0.44
CA ARG A 116 19.29 8.59 -1.36
C ARG A 116 19.44 7.30 -0.56
N SER A 117 18.56 6.33 -0.79
CA SER A 117 18.67 5.03 -0.13
C SER A 117 19.95 4.31 -0.59
N THR A 118 20.75 3.88 0.38
CA THR A 118 21.93 3.03 0.13
C THR A 118 21.69 1.57 0.53
N GLY A 119 20.45 1.24 0.91
CA GLY A 119 20.00 -0.12 1.14
C GLY A 119 20.28 -0.70 2.53
N ASN A 120 20.17 0.11 3.60
CA ASN A 120 19.81 -0.29 5.00
C ASN A 120 20.43 0.61 6.10
N SER A 121 20.55 1.93 5.90
CA SER A 121 21.08 2.80 6.97
C SER A 121 20.15 3.95 7.32
N ASN A 122 20.02 4.27 8.61
CA ASN A 122 19.40 5.51 9.10
C ASN A 122 20.34 6.73 8.91
N ASN A 123 21.38 6.60 8.07
CA ASN A 123 22.37 7.63 7.81
C ASN A 123 22.62 7.82 6.32
N ASP A 124 21.63 7.50 5.50
CA ASP A 124 21.65 7.71 4.06
C ASP A 124 21.85 9.21 3.75
N PRO A 125 22.62 9.58 2.72
CA PRO A 125 22.98 10.98 2.48
C PRO A 125 21.75 11.82 2.11
N ILE A 126 21.63 13.01 2.71
CA ILE A 126 20.70 14.06 2.28
C ILE A 126 21.20 14.60 0.95
N VAL A 127 20.35 14.54 -0.07
CA VAL A 127 20.67 14.96 -1.44
C VAL A 127 19.82 16.14 -1.92
N HIS A 128 18.77 16.48 -1.18
CA HIS A 128 17.90 17.64 -1.41
C HIS A 128 17.36 18.17 -0.09
N GLY A 129 17.41 19.49 0.13
CA GLY A 129 16.99 20.11 1.39
C GLY A 129 18.01 19.96 2.54
N PRO A 130 17.58 20.12 3.80
CA PRO A 130 16.20 20.36 4.23
C PRO A 130 15.67 21.74 3.84
N PHE A 131 14.39 21.81 3.45
CA PHE A 131 13.68 23.06 3.14
C PHE A 131 12.48 23.23 4.07
N THR A 132 12.15 24.47 4.41
CA THR A 132 10.97 24.79 5.23
C THR A 132 9.73 25.00 4.37
N VAL A 133 8.65 24.30 4.73
CA VAL A 133 7.32 24.45 4.15
C VAL A 133 6.40 24.99 5.23
N GLY A 134 5.65 26.03 4.89
CA GLY A 134 4.66 26.64 5.76
C GLY A 134 3.71 27.51 4.95
N ASN A 135 2.89 28.28 5.65
CA ASN A 135 1.79 29.04 5.05
C ASN A 135 2.12 29.99 3.90
N THR A 136 3.37 30.45 3.80
CA THR A 136 3.84 31.36 2.74
C THR A 136 4.84 30.73 1.79
N THR A 137 5.31 29.50 2.07
CA THR A 137 6.32 28.82 1.26
C THR A 137 5.81 27.59 0.55
N ALA A 138 4.74 26.95 1.06
CA ALA A 138 4.02 25.86 0.41
C ALA A 138 3.58 26.23 -1.02
N ASN A 139 3.59 25.25 -1.92
CA ASN A 139 3.19 25.44 -3.32
C ASN A 139 1.81 24.88 -3.65
N VAL A 140 1.26 23.98 -2.83
CA VAL A 140 -0.10 23.47 -2.98
C VAL A 140 -1.02 24.14 -1.97
N ASN A 141 -2.16 24.67 -2.41
CA ASN A 141 -3.10 25.34 -1.50
C ASN A 141 -4.49 24.69 -1.46
N SER A 142 -4.74 23.70 -2.31
CA SER A 142 -6.05 23.06 -2.42
C SER A 142 -5.94 21.64 -2.98
N TRP A 143 -6.99 20.85 -2.75
CA TRP A 143 -7.19 19.57 -3.41
C TRP A 143 -7.11 19.68 -4.94
N GLN A 144 -7.65 20.74 -5.55
CA GLN A 144 -7.61 20.93 -7.01
C GLN A 144 -6.19 21.15 -7.54
N ASP A 145 -5.37 21.91 -6.82
CA ASP A 145 -3.98 22.15 -7.23
C ASP A 145 -3.19 20.85 -7.25
N ALA A 146 -3.35 20.01 -6.22
CA ALA A 146 -2.69 18.71 -6.14
C ALA A 146 -3.27 17.70 -7.14
N LEU A 147 -4.59 17.65 -7.32
CA LEU A 147 -5.27 16.76 -8.27
C LEU A 147 -4.78 16.95 -9.72
N PHE A 148 -4.53 18.20 -10.12
CA PHE A 148 -4.16 18.55 -11.49
C PHE A 148 -2.66 18.86 -11.67
N GLY A 149 -1.85 18.73 -10.61
CA GLY A 149 -0.44 19.09 -10.67
C GLY A 149 -0.19 20.56 -10.99
N ASN A 150 -1.07 21.45 -10.55
CA ASN A 150 -1.05 22.86 -10.90
C ASN A 150 -0.56 23.72 -9.74
N TYR A 151 0.74 23.63 -9.47
CA TYR A 151 1.41 24.37 -8.40
C TYR A 151 2.76 24.95 -8.85
N PRO A 152 3.19 26.10 -8.29
CA PRO A 152 4.47 26.71 -8.67
C PRO A 152 5.65 25.87 -8.16
N VAL A 153 6.64 25.68 -9.03
CA VAL A 153 7.87 24.91 -8.70
C VAL A 153 9.15 25.75 -8.83
N THR A 154 9.02 27.06 -9.03
CA THR A 154 10.13 27.99 -9.28
C THR A 154 10.72 28.60 -8.01
N ARG A 155 10.25 28.21 -6.82
CA ARG A 155 10.80 28.72 -5.55
C ARG A 155 12.23 28.20 -5.39
N GLU A 156 13.15 29.11 -5.13
CA GLU A 156 14.54 28.77 -4.83
C GLU A 156 14.90 29.10 -3.38
N GLU A 157 15.69 28.24 -2.77
CA GLU A 157 16.33 28.45 -1.47
C GLU A 157 17.77 27.95 -1.55
N ASN A 158 18.73 28.77 -1.11
CA ASN A 158 20.16 28.45 -1.18
C ASN A 158 20.67 28.07 -2.60
N GLY A 159 20.03 28.60 -3.66
CA GLY A 159 20.39 28.33 -5.05
C GLY A 159 19.89 26.98 -5.59
N GLN A 160 18.99 26.32 -4.89
CA GLN A 160 18.33 25.08 -5.31
C GLN A 160 16.82 25.33 -5.44
N LEU A 161 16.20 24.75 -6.48
CA LEU A 161 14.74 24.72 -6.59
C LEU A 161 14.19 23.83 -5.48
N VAL A 162 13.28 24.36 -4.66
CA VAL A 162 12.77 23.65 -3.49
C VAL A 162 11.94 22.45 -3.92
N TYR A 163 11.05 22.66 -4.88
CA TYR A 163 10.03 21.69 -5.31
C TYR A 163 10.42 20.92 -6.58
N VAL A 164 11.69 20.98 -7.00
CA VAL A 164 12.22 20.27 -8.16
C VAL A 164 13.53 19.62 -7.78
N PHE A 165 13.61 18.30 -7.91
CA PHE A 165 14.81 17.53 -7.64
C PHE A 165 15.21 16.70 -8.87
N ALA A 166 16.41 16.95 -9.38
CA ALA A 166 17.00 16.22 -10.51
C ALA A 166 18.20 15.39 -9.99
N PRO A 167 17.98 14.13 -9.59
CA PRO A 167 18.99 13.32 -8.91
C PRO A 167 20.24 13.02 -9.75
N GLY A 168 20.11 12.97 -11.08
CA GLY A 168 21.23 12.65 -11.97
C GLY A 168 21.68 11.18 -11.91
N GLN A 169 21.03 10.34 -11.09
CA GLN A 169 21.43 8.97 -10.81
C GLN A 169 20.19 8.10 -10.55
N VAL A 170 20.25 6.86 -11.06
CA VAL A 170 19.23 5.83 -10.84
C VAL A 170 19.27 5.33 -9.39
N GLY A 171 18.11 5.01 -8.83
CA GLY A 171 17.96 4.33 -7.56
C GLY A 171 16.75 4.77 -6.75
N ASN A 172 16.66 4.23 -5.53
CA ASN A 172 15.64 4.62 -4.57
C ASN A 172 16.04 5.88 -3.82
N TYR A 173 15.13 6.83 -3.79
CA TYR A 173 15.17 8.00 -2.93
C TYR A 173 14.02 7.90 -1.94
N TYR A 174 14.08 8.65 -0.86
CA TYR A 174 12.96 8.75 0.06
C TYR A 174 12.86 10.13 0.67
N ILE A 175 11.63 10.55 0.96
CA ILE A 175 11.30 11.86 1.51
C ILE A 175 11.09 11.69 3.01
N GLU A 176 11.66 12.63 3.77
CA GLU A 176 11.44 12.73 5.21
C GLU A 176 10.76 14.07 5.51
N PHE A 177 9.78 14.05 6.42
CA PHE A 177 9.10 15.21 6.98
C PHE A 177 9.35 15.26 8.49
N PHE A 178 9.53 16.47 9.02
CA PHE A 178 9.77 16.68 10.44
C PHE A 178 9.56 18.14 10.83
N GLU A 179 9.23 18.35 12.10
CA GLU A 179 9.03 19.65 12.70
C GLU A 179 10.21 20.63 12.50
N SER A 180 9.90 21.90 12.28
CA SER A 180 10.94 22.93 12.16
C SER A 180 11.47 23.32 13.54
N PRO A 181 12.79 23.31 13.79
CA PRO A 181 13.37 23.70 15.09
C PRO A 181 13.07 25.15 15.51
N SER A 182 12.66 26.01 14.57
CA SER A 182 12.25 27.40 14.82
C SER A 182 10.76 27.57 15.15
N ALA A 183 10.00 26.49 15.02
CA ALA A 183 8.60 26.35 15.37
C ALA A 183 8.45 25.06 16.22
N PRO A 184 9.20 24.89 17.34
CA PRO A 184 9.05 23.68 18.14
C PRO A 184 7.60 23.61 18.60
N ASP A 185 6.89 22.58 18.13
CA ASP A 185 5.46 22.54 18.29
C ASP A 185 5.05 22.50 19.78
N ARG A 186 3.84 23.00 19.98
CA ARG A 186 3.12 23.25 21.23
C ARG A 186 2.81 21.97 22.01
N PHE A 187 3.01 20.80 21.39
CA PHE A 187 2.56 19.49 21.88
C PHE A 187 3.68 18.46 22.12
N SER A 188 4.95 18.83 21.94
CA SER A 188 6.11 17.91 22.10
C SER A 188 6.07 16.65 21.22
N ASP A 189 5.25 16.64 20.18
CA ASP A 189 5.10 15.55 19.21
C ASP A 189 5.91 15.84 17.94
N PRO A 190 6.66 14.87 17.37
CA PRO A 190 7.28 14.98 16.04
C PRO A 190 6.32 14.92 14.84
N GLU A 191 5.01 14.78 15.06
CA GLU A 191 3.98 14.65 14.02
C GLU A 191 3.93 15.83 13.03
N VAL A 192 3.73 15.52 11.74
CA VAL A 192 3.43 16.52 10.70
C VAL A 192 2.32 15.98 9.79
N ASN A 193 1.21 16.72 9.74
CA ASN A 193 0.04 16.39 8.92
C ASN A 193 -0.01 17.20 7.63
N ILE A 194 0.05 16.50 6.48
CA ILE A 194 0.11 17.12 5.15
C ILE A 194 -1.13 16.71 4.34
N PRO A 195 -2.12 17.60 4.14
CA PRO A 195 -3.43 17.22 3.59
C PRO A 195 -3.48 17.11 2.07
N PHE A 196 -2.63 17.86 1.37
CA PHE A 196 -2.56 17.85 -0.08
C PHE A 196 -1.10 17.75 -0.48
N TRP A 197 -0.81 16.70 -1.21
CA TRP A 197 0.53 16.32 -1.61
C TRP A 197 0.50 15.64 -2.96
N ASP A 198 1.57 15.82 -3.72
CA ASP A 198 1.76 15.25 -5.05
C ASP A 198 3.25 15.02 -5.29
N PHE A 199 3.60 13.83 -5.78
CA PHE A 199 4.96 13.46 -6.11
C PHE A 199 4.97 12.96 -7.56
N THR A 200 5.50 13.78 -8.46
CA THR A 200 5.54 13.47 -9.88
C THR A 200 6.97 13.13 -10.30
N VAL A 201 7.19 11.96 -10.89
CA VAL A 201 8.41 11.65 -11.65
C VAL A 201 8.17 11.98 -13.12
N VAL A 202 9.10 12.72 -13.74
CA VAL A 202 8.99 13.15 -15.13
C VAL A 202 10.24 12.76 -15.91
N HIS A 203 10.03 12.16 -17.08
CA HIS A 203 11.08 11.86 -18.04
C HIS A 203 10.70 12.43 -19.40
N ASN A 204 11.58 13.24 -20.01
CA ASN A 204 11.33 13.90 -21.30
C ASN A 204 9.99 14.68 -21.37
N GLY A 205 9.57 15.26 -20.23
CA GLY A 205 8.32 16.02 -20.14
C GLY A 205 7.05 15.17 -20.11
N GLN A 206 7.16 13.86 -19.89
CA GLN A 206 6.04 12.95 -19.63
C GLN A 206 6.10 12.46 -18.19
N VAL A 207 4.95 12.30 -17.55
CA VAL A 207 4.85 11.69 -16.22
C VAL A 207 5.12 10.20 -16.31
N GLU A 208 5.89 9.69 -15.36
CA GLU A 208 6.18 8.28 -15.16
C GLU A 208 5.50 7.86 -13.84
N ASP A 209 4.35 7.17 -13.95
CA ASP A 209 3.62 6.62 -12.80
C ASP A 209 4.31 5.34 -12.27
N GLY A 210 3.85 4.82 -11.13
CA GLY A 210 4.34 3.59 -10.54
C GLY A 210 5.73 3.72 -9.92
N ARG A 211 6.05 4.90 -9.38
CA ARG A 211 7.36 5.26 -8.82
C ARG A 211 7.32 5.56 -7.34
N VAL A 212 6.16 5.97 -6.81
CA VAL A 212 5.97 6.34 -5.42
C VAL A 212 5.42 5.15 -4.64
N TRP A 213 6.13 4.75 -3.59
CA TRP A 213 5.75 3.61 -2.79
C TRP A 213 6.19 3.71 -1.32
N SER A 214 5.60 2.88 -0.47
CA SER A 214 6.07 2.58 0.89
C SER A 214 5.77 1.12 1.19
N ARG A 215 6.37 0.51 2.22
CA ARG A 215 5.93 -0.80 2.73
C ARG A 215 4.94 -0.69 3.88
N ASN A 216 4.94 0.46 4.55
CA ASN A 216 3.96 0.84 5.55
C ASN A 216 3.52 2.28 5.26
N TRP A 217 2.25 2.48 4.93
CA TRP A 217 1.65 3.80 4.77
C TRP A 217 0.90 4.18 6.04
N ALA A 218 1.04 5.42 6.49
CA ALA A 218 0.21 6.00 7.53
C ALA A 218 -0.60 7.15 6.95
N PHE A 219 -1.91 7.06 7.08
CA PHE A 219 -2.86 8.04 6.59
C PHE A 219 -3.75 8.54 7.71
N ARG A 220 -4.27 9.75 7.53
CA ARG A 220 -5.32 10.30 8.37
C ARG A 220 -6.46 10.85 7.53
N THR A 221 -7.68 10.45 7.87
CA THR A 221 -8.90 11.04 7.30
C THR A 221 -9.59 11.85 8.39
N PRO A 222 -9.32 13.18 8.49
CA PRO A 222 -9.84 13.96 9.59
C PRO A 222 -11.36 14.06 9.54
N GLN A 223 -11.99 14.49 10.64
CA GLN A 223 -13.43 14.66 10.71
C GLN A 223 -14.01 15.62 9.65
N VAL A 224 -15.24 15.39 9.20
CA VAL A 224 -16.05 16.26 8.34
C VAL A 224 -16.91 17.19 9.19
N ASP A 225 -17.80 16.62 10.01
CA ASP A 225 -18.60 17.34 10.99
C ASP A 225 -18.28 16.94 12.43
N GLY A 226 -17.93 15.67 12.69
CA GLY A 226 -17.50 15.21 14.00
C GLY A 226 -18.62 15.05 15.03
N THR A 227 -19.89 15.09 14.63
CA THR A 227 -21.00 15.37 15.56
C THR A 227 -22.04 14.27 15.72
N GLU A 228 -22.12 13.33 14.78
CA GLU A 228 -23.16 12.31 14.75
C GLU A 228 -22.68 10.99 15.36
N LEU A 229 -23.44 10.45 16.32
CA LEU A 229 -23.15 9.16 16.94
C LEU A 229 -23.62 8.00 16.03
N PRO A 230 -22.89 6.86 15.98
CA PRO A 230 -21.66 6.56 16.72
C PRO A 230 -20.36 7.02 16.05
N GLU A 231 -20.40 7.47 14.79
CA GLU A 231 -19.20 7.75 13.99
C GLU A 231 -18.36 8.90 14.54
N CYS A 232 -18.95 9.94 15.13
CA CYS A 232 -18.25 11.10 15.66
C CYS A 232 -17.16 11.61 14.71
N VAL A 233 -15.89 11.59 15.14
CA VAL A 233 -14.74 12.08 14.36
C VAL A 233 -14.32 11.13 13.22
N TRP A 234 -14.84 9.90 13.20
CA TRP A 234 -14.59 8.84 12.21
C TRP A 234 -15.64 8.86 11.09
N ASP A 235 -15.97 10.05 10.59
CA ASP A 235 -17.06 10.29 9.65
C ASP A 235 -16.62 10.47 8.18
N ARG A 236 -15.30 10.49 7.92
CA ARG A 236 -14.74 10.57 6.56
C ARG A 236 -14.40 9.20 6.01
N ASP A 237 -14.86 8.94 4.80
CA ASP A 237 -14.50 7.74 4.03
C ASP A 237 -13.14 7.91 3.34
N PHE A 238 -12.33 6.86 3.37
CA PHE A 238 -11.19 6.64 2.49
C PHE A 238 -11.64 5.88 1.24
N ASN A 239 -11.69 6.57 0.09
CA ASN A 239 -12.12 6.01 -1.20
C ASN A 239 -10.95 5.78 -2.18
N GLY A 240 -9.74 5.56 -1.63
CA GLY A 240 -8.51 5.43 -2.40
C GLY A 240 -8.34 4.10 -3.13
N VAL A 241 -7.32 4.05 -3.99
CA VAL A 241 -6.83 2.82 -4.60
C VAL A 241 -5.36 2.63 -4.24
N LEU A 242 -5.00 1.40 -3.88
CA LEU A 242 -3.62 0.99 -3.63
C LEU A 242 -3.23 -0.17 -4.56
N TYR A 243 -1.94 -0.32 -4.82
CA TYR A 243 -1.39 -1.47 -5.53
C TYR A 243 -0.30 -2.11 -4.67
N SER A 244 -0.42 -3.40 -4.40
CA SER A 244 0.64 -4.14 -3.72
C SER A 244 1.46 -4.91 -4.76
N TYR A 245 2.78 -4.82 -4.64
CA TYR A 245 3.77 -5.51 -5.46
C TYR A 245 4.60 -6.44 -4.57
N THR A 246 4.51 -7.73 -4.85
CA THR A 246 5.18 -8.78 -4.09
C THR A 246 6.60 -9.00 -4.59
N ASP A 247 7.46 -9.57 -3.74
CA ASP A 247 8.86 -9.89 -4.11
C ASP A 247 8.96 -10.90 -5.28
N ASP A 248 7.93 -11.72 -5.49
CA ASP A 248 7.81 -12.66 -6.62
C ASP A 248 7.17 -12.04 -7.87
N GLY A 249 6.93 -10.73 -7.89
CA GLY A 249 6.56 -9.95 -9.08
C GLY A 249 5.05 -9.94 -9.40
N PHE A 250 4.19 -10.22 -8.43
CA PHE A 250 2.74 -10.09 -8.61
C PHE A 250 2.25 -8.71 -8.16
N VAL A 251 1.30 -8.17 -8.91
CA VAL A 251 0.62 -6.90 -8.65
C VAL A 251 -0.86 -7.18 -8.43
N SER A 252 -1.38 -6.80 -7.27
CA SER A 252 -2.83 -6.66 -7.08
C SER A 252 -3.21 -5.20 -6.87
N ARG A 253 -4.37 -4.84 -7.42
CA ARG A 253 -5.06 -3.57 -7.17
C ARG A 253 -6.08 -3.79 -6.05
N ILE A 254 -6.07 -2.92 -5.07
CA ILE A 254 -7.02 -2.88 -3.95
C ILE A 254 -7.84 -1.61 -4.09
N ASN A 255 -9.16 -1.76 -4.23
CA ASN A 255 -10.07 -0.65 -4.50
C ASN A 255 -11.03 -0.43 -3.32
N PHE A 256 -10.89 0.70 -2.64
CA PHE A 256 -11.73 1.08 -1.49
C PHE A 256 -12.87 2.04 -1.86
N SER A 257 -13.08 2.36 -3.14
CA SER A 257 -14.24 3.13 -3.59
C SER A 257 -15.53 2.51 -3.06
N ASP A 258 -16.30 3.32 -2.34
CA ASP A 258 -17.58 2.94 -1.71
C ASP A 258 -17.46 1.82 -0.66
N ALA A 259 -16.26 1.53 -0.16
CA ALA A 259 -16.06 0.49 0.85
C ALA A 259 -16.59 0.88 2.23
N GLY A 260 -16.85 2.18 2.44
CA GLY A 260 -17.17 2.75 3.76
C GLY A 260 -16.03 2.52 4.74
N MET A 261 -14.79 2.58 4.24
CA MET A 261 -13.57 2.49 5.04
C MET A 261 -13.38 3.82 5.75
N GLN A 262 -13.50 3.85 7.07
CA GLN A 262 -13.35 5.06 7.88
C GLN A 262 -12.33 4.79 8.96
N GLY A 263 -11.24 5.56 8.92
CA GLY A 263 -10.08 5.47 9.79
C GLY A 263 -9.66 6.87 10.20
N LEU A 264 -9.61 7.22 11.50
CA LEU A 264 -9.16 8.57 11.85
C LEU A 264 -7.67 8.71 11.52
N SER A 265 -6.81 7.93 12.16
CA SER A 265 -5.44 7.68 11.72
C SER A 265 -5.26 6.17 11.62
N PHE A 266 -4.68 5.68 10.54
CA PHE A 266 -4.54 4.24 10.32
C PHE A 266 -3.26 3.88 9.55
N GLY A 267 -2.72 2.71 9.86
CA GLY A 267 -1.56 2.13 9.18
C GLY A 267 -1.97 1.05 8.19
N VAL A 268 -1.30 0.97 7.04
CA VAL A 268 -1.54 -0.06 6.01
C VAL A 268 -0.21 -0.69 5.58
N ALA A 269 -0.13 -2.01 5.72
CA ALA A 269 1.04 -2.80 5.34
C ALA A 269 0.64 -4.14 4.69
N PHE A 270 1.55 -4.72 3.90
CA PHE A 270 1.32 -5.99 3.19
C PHE A 270 2.51 -6.95 3.27
N ASN A 271 2.25 -8.22 3.55
CA ASN A 271 3.29 -9.27 3.54
C ASN A 271 2.76 -10.62 3.01
N SER A 272 3.60 -11.65 3.04
CA SER A 272 3.28 -13.00 2.59
C SER A 272 2.67 -13.92 3.66
N THR A 273 2.65 -13.52 4.94
CA THR A 273 2.32 -14.42 6.06
C THR A 273 1.19 -13.95 6.99
N GLY A 274 0.93 -12.65 7.04
CA GLY A 274 0.05 -11.99 8.02
C GLY A 274 0.81 -11.33 9.18
N PRO A 275 0.08 -10.70 10.13
CA PRO A 275 0.66 -9.86 11.19
C PRO A 275 1.34 -10.65 12.33
N GLY A 276 1.08 -11.95 12.44
CA GLY A 276 1.75 -12.83 13.39
C GLY A 276 3.21 -13.13 13.01
N ASN A 277 3.94 -13.75 13.95
CA ASN A 277 5.37 -14.02 13.82
C ASN A 277 5.81 -15.29 14.58
N SER A 278 4.89 -16.23 14.76
CA SER A 278 5.13 -17.50 15.45
C SER A 278 5.90 -18.52 14.60
N GLY A 279 5.89 -18.35 13.27
CA GLY A 279 6.42 -19.31 12.30
C GLY A 279 5.40 -20.38 11.89
N ASP A 280 4.19 -20.34 12.45
CA ASP A 280 3.04 -21.13 12.01
C ASP A 280 2.13 -20.26 11.14
N LEU A 281 2.15 -20.51 9.83
CA LEU A 281 1.38 -19.73 8.86
C LEU A 281 -0.13 -19.73 9.13
N SER A 282 -0.67 -20.74 9.82
CA SER A 282 -2.10 -20.80 10.17
C SER A 282 -2.44 -19.85 11.30
N LEU A 283 -1.52 -19.61 12.23
CA LEU A 283 -1.65 -18.63 13.32
C LEU A 283 -1.25 -17.23 12.85
N ASP A 284 -0.23 -17.13 12.02
CA ASP A 284 0.36 -15.85 11.64
C ASP A 284 -0.55 -15.00 10.74
N ARG A 285 -1.52 -15.63 10.08
CA ARG A 285 -2.55 -14.96 9.27
C ARG A 285 -3.74 -14.40 10.07
N MET A 286 -3.84 -14.68 11.36
CA MET A 286 -4.96 -14.20 12.17
C MET A 286 -4.86 -12.69 12.40
N SER A 287 -6.00 -12.01 12.47
CA SER A 287 -6.06 -10.64 12.99
C SER A 287 -5.64 -10.61 14.46
N ILE A 288 -5.05 -9.49 14.89
CA ILE A 288 -4.49 -9.31 16.24
C ILE A 288 -5.21 -8.15 16.90
N GLU A 289 -5.93 -8.46 17.97
CA GLU A 289 -6.67 -7.50 18.78
C GLU A 289 -5.73 -6.62 19.62
N GLY A 290 -6.01 -5.31 19.68
CA GLY A 290 -5.35 -4.40 20.62
C GLY A 290 -3.86 -4.13 20.37
N GLU A 291 -3.31 -4.53 19.22
CA GLU A 291 -1.90 -4.32 18.88
C GLU A 291 -1.72 -3.78 17.46
N ASN A 292 -0.78 -2.83 17.31
CA ASN A 292 -0.24 -2.49 15.98
C ASN A 292 0.84 -3.50 15.56
N ARG A 293 0.57 -4.20 14.46
CA ARG A 293 1.43 -5.22 13.86
C ARG A 293 1.72 -4.96 12.38
N THR A 294 1.52 -3.71 11.95
CA THR A 294 1.87 -3.25 10.59
C THR A 294 3.36 -3.35 10.32
N ASP A 295 4.23 -3.15 11.32
CA ASP A 295 5.69 -3.31 11.16
C ASP A 295 6.10 -4.74 10.78
N ASN A 296 5.47 -5.77 11.37
CA ASN A 296 5.66 -7.16 10.95
C ASN A 296 5.11 -7.45 9.55
N SER A 297 4.16 -6.61 9.13
CA SER A 297 3.45 -6.75 7.87
C SER A 297 4.06 -5.89 6.78
N ALA A 298 5.09 -5.10 7.04
CA ALA A 298 5.64 -4.15 6.08
C ALA A 298 6.73 -4.80 5.20
N GLN A 299 6.33 -5.70 4.30
CA GLN A 299 7.23 -6.41 3.38
C GLN A 299 7.07 -5.94 1.93
N HIS A 300 5.86 -6.03 1.39
CA HIS A 300 5.55 -5.76 -0.01
C HIS A 300 5.52 -4.26 -0.27
N GLN A 301 5.88 -3.86 -1.49
CA GLN A 301 5.84 -2.46 -1.88
C GLN A 301 4.42 -2.05 -2.22
N ILE A 302 3.95 -0.94 -1.65
CA ILE A 302 2.60 -0.42 -1.80
C ILE A 302 2.67 0.88 -2.58
N PHE A 303 2.10 0.88 -3.78
CA PHE A 303 2.07 2.00 -4.71
C PHE A 303 0.70 2.65 -4.73
N LEU A 304 0.67 3.92 -5.15
CA LEU A 304 -0.56 4.68 -5.35
C LEU A 304 -1.13 4.46 -6.76
N SER A 305 -0.27 4.12 -7.71
CA SER A 305 -0.61 3.73 -9.07
C SER A 305 -0.02 2.35 -9.41
N GLU A 306 -0.36 1.82 -10.58
CA GLU A 306 0.18 0.54 -11.02
C GLU A 306 1.73 0.62 -11.12
N PRO A 307 2.50 -0.26 -10.47
CA PRO A 307 3.97 -0.18 -10.46
C PRO A 307 4.55 -0.23 -11.88
N ASP A 308 5.54 0.63 -12.18
CA ASP A 308 6.12 0.71 -13.53
C ASP A 308 6.69 -0.66 -13.96
N PRO A 309 6.13 -1.34 -14.99
CA PRO A 309 6.53 -2.68 -15.38
C PRO A 309 7.96 -2.78 -15.94
N GLU A 310 8.60 -1.68 -16.32
CA GLU A 310 10.01 -1.70 -16.75
C GLU A 310 10.97 -1.92 -15.57
N PHE A 311 10.58 -1.47 -14.37
CA PHE A 311 11.44 -1.50 -13.18
C PHE A 311 10.89 -2.38 -12.05
N PHE A 312 9.59 -2.68 -12.10
CA PHE A 312 8.86 -3.62 -11.24
C PHE A 312 8.20 -4.68 -12.14
N PRO A 313 9.01 -5.59 -12.71
CA PRO A 313 8.56 -6.52 -13.74
C PRO A 313 7.66 -7.61 -13.19
N ASP A 314 6.89 -8.20 -14.09
CA ASP A 314 6.02 -9.32 -13.76
C ASP A 314 6.79 -10.55 -13.27
N GLY A 315 6.19 -11.25 -12.32
CA GLY A 315 6.57 -12.57 -11.88
C GLY A 315 6.30 -13.65 -12.91
N GLU A 316 6.60 -14.90 -12.52
CA GLU A 316 6.31 -16.07 -13.34
C GLU A 316 5.28 -16.99 -12.67
N CYS A 317 4.31 -17.43 -13.47
CA CYS A 317 3.29 -18.38 -13.04
C CYS A 317 3.87 -19.79 -12.87
N GLY A 318 3.70 -20.34 -11.68
CA GLY A 318 4.11 -21.68 -11.31
C GLY A 318 3.03 -22.73 -11.48
N GLN A 319 3.42 -23.98 -11.24
CA GLN A 319 2.56 -25.15 -11.21
C GLN A 319 2.95 -26.03 -10.03
N VAL A 320 1.97 -26.79 -9.51
CA VAL A 320 2.19 -27.79 -8.46
C VAL A 320 2.11 -29.21 -9.03
N ILE A 321 3.02 -30.07 -8.58
CA ILE A 321 3.12 -31.48 -8.94
C ILE A 321 3.16 -32.30 -7.63
N PRO A 322 1.99 -32.62 -7.05
CA PRO A 322 1.94 -33.40 -5.82
C PRO A 322 1.97 -34.90 -6.11
N ALA A 323 2.56 -35.67 -5.20
CA ALA A 323 2.46 -37.14 -5.18
C ALA A 323 1.00 -37.60 -5.09
N SER A 324 0.75 -38.85 -5.47
CA SER A 324 -0.59 -39.45 -5.44
C SER A 324 -1.04 -39.94 -4.06
N THR A 325 -0.10 -40.19 -3.16
CA THR A 325 -0.33 -40.80 -1.84
C THR A 325 0.72 -40.31 -0.84
N PHE A 326 0.39 -40.37 0.46
CA PHE A 326 1.37 -40.17 1.51
C PHE A 326 2.39 -41.31 1.56
N ARG A 327 3.60 -41.01 2.01
CA ARG A 327 4.62 -42.01 2.39
C ARG A 327 4.89 -41.96 3.88
N CYS A 328 5.25 -43.10 4.46
CA CYS A 328 5.66 -43.18 5.86
C CYS A 328 7.06 -42.58 6.03
N THR A 329 7.25 -41.74 7.05
CA THR A 329 8.57 -41.11 7.36
C THR A 329 9.36 -41.87 8.44
N GLY A 330 8.77 -42.95 8.99
CA GLY A 330 9.31 -43.68 10.14
C GLY A 330 8.92 -42.99 11.46
N GLY A 331 8.71 -43.77 12.53
CA GLY A 331 8.30 -43.20 13.84
C GLY A 331 6.82 -42.82 13.95
N GLY A 332 5.96 -43.23 13.00
CA GLY A 332 4.51 -43.00 13.03
C GLY A 332 4.03 -41.81 12.18
N GLY A 333 4.94 -41.03 11.60
CA GLY A 333 4.60 -39.89 10.73
C GLY A 333 4.41 -40.27 9.26
N PHE A 334 3.70 -39.38 8.57
CA PHE A 334 3.42 -39.41 7.14
C PHE A 334 3.96 -38.14 6.47
N CYS A 335 4.17 -38.18 5.16
CA CYS A 335 4.31 -36.95 4.39
C CYS A 335 3.84 -37.09 2.95
N LEU A 336 3.42 -35.97 2.37
CA LEU A 336 3.13 -35.88 0.95
C LEU A 336 4.33 -35.23 0.25
N ASP A 337 4.96 -35.93 -0.70
CA ASP A 337 5.99 -35.30 -1.54
C ASP A 337 5.29 -34.34 -2.52
N VAL A 338 5.71 -33.08 -2.52
CA VAL A 338 5.18 -32.02 -3.39
C VAL A 338 6.34 -31.28 -4.03
N GLU A 339 6.22 -31.03 -5.33
CA GLU A 339 7.12 -30.19 -6.11
C GLU A 339 6.34 -29.03 -6.72
N VAL A 340 6.95 -27.85 -6.76
CA VAL A 340 6.41 -26.67 -7.43
C VAL A 340 7.42 -26.15 -8.45
N THR A 341 6.96 -25.45 -9.48
CA THR A 341 7.89 -24.87 -10.49
C THR A 341 8.35 -23.46 -10.14
N LYS A 342 7.71 -22.82 -9.16
CA LYS A 342 8.00 -21.47 -8.65
C LYS A 342 7.68 -21.38 -7.16
N PRO A 343 8.30 -20.44 -6.41
CA PRO A 343 7.89 -20.11 -5.05
C PRO A 343 6.39 -19.86 -4.93
N GLY A 344 5.84 -20.14 -3.75
CA GLY A 344 4.42 -20.02 -3.45
C GLY A 344 4.03 -20.88 -2.25
N GLN A 345 2.74 -20.86 -1.89
CA GLN A 345 2.22 -21.65 -0.78
C GLN A 345 1.38 -22.81 -1.32
N VAL A 346 1.53 -23.97 -0.70
CA VAL A 346 0.67 -25.12 -0.89
C VAL A 346 -0.14 -25.33 0.38
N GLU A 347 -1.46 -25.37 0.23
CA GLU A 347 -2.38 -25.81 1.27
C GLU A 347 -2.97 -27.17 0.85
N ILE A 348 -2.80 -28.16 1.72
CA ILE A 348 -3.34 -29.51 1.55
C ILE A 348 -4.46 -29.67 2.57
N ILE A 349 -5.70 -29.81 2.09
CA ILE A 349 -6.83 -30.23 2.90
C ILE A 349 -6.96 -31.75 2.76
N ILE A 350 -6.83 -32.43 3.88
CA ILE A 350 -7.14 -33.84 4.07
C ILE A 350 -8.61 -33.91 4.49
N ASP A 351 -9.48 -34.07 3.51
CA ASP A 351 -10.93 -34.11 3.72
C ASP A 351 -11.37 -35.55 4.01
N PHE A 352 -11.72 -35.82 5.27
CA PHE A 352 -12.07 -37.16 5.76
C PHE A 352 -13.53 -37.50 5.49
N ASN A 353 -14.42 -36.51 5.50
CA ASN A 353 -15.83 -36.75 5.26
C ASN A 353 -16.20 -36.73 3.76
N ARG A 354 -15.28 -36.22 2.93
CA ARG A 354 -15.33 -36.14 1.45
C ARG A 354 -16.46 -35.23 0.96
N ASN A 355 -16.68 -34.11 1.64
CA ASN A 355 -17.66 -33.10 1.24
C ASN A 355 -17.07 -32.00 0.32
N GLY A 356 -15.75 -32.00 0.12
CA GLY A 356 -15.04 -31.07 -0.75
C GLY A 356 -14.63 -29.75 -0.10
N THR A 357 -14.78 -29.62 1.22
CA THR A 357 -14.51 -28.40 2.02
C THR A 357 -13.76 -28.74 3.31
N LEU A 358 -13.07 -27.75 3.89
CA LEU A 358 -12.49 -27.87 5.23
C LEU A 358 -13.56 -27.52 6.27
N ASP A 359 -13.97 -28.47 7.11
CA ASP A 359 -14.96 -28.20 8.16
C ASP A 359 -14.31 -27.84 9.50
N ASP A 360 -14.86 -26.83 10.19
CA ASP A 360 -14.42 -26.44 11.52
C ASP A 360 -14.79 -27.48 12.59
N ASN A 361 -13.88 -27.68 13.55
CA ASN A 361 -14.02 -28.66 14.63
C ASN A 361 -14.39 -30.06 14.12
N SER A 362 -13.81 -30.44 12.98
CA SER A 362 -14.09 -31.69 12.28
C SER A 362 -12.87 -32.64 12.27
N GLN A 363 -12.97 -33.71 11.48
CA GLN A 363 -11.85 -34.62 11.24
C GLN A 363 -10.87 -34.13 10.18
N ASP A 364 -11.23 -33.09 9.43
CA ASP A 364 -10.42 -32.58 8.33
C ASP A 364 -9.15 -31.90 8.84
N VAL A 365 -8.08 -31.98 8.06
CA VAL A 365 -6.78 -31.40 8.41
C VAL A 365 -6.34 -30.46 7.30
N ALA A 366 -5.91 -29.25 7.65
CA ALA A 366 -5.23 -28.35 6.74
C ALA A 366 -3.73 -28.34 7.04
N LEU A 367 -2.90 -28.63 6.04
CA LEU A 367 -1.44 -28.52 6.10
C LEU A 367 -1.02 -27.39 5.18
N ILE A 368 -0.33 -26.39 5.72
CA ILE A 368 0.12 -25.22 4.97
C ILE A 368 1.64 -25.25 4.90
N TYR A 369 2.18 -25.15 3.70
CA TYR A 369 3.62 -25.17 3.47
C TYR A 369 4.03 -24.10 2.45
N GLU A 370 5.07 -23.34 2.77
CA GLU A 370 5.63 -22.34 1.88
C GLU A 370 6.86 -22.90 1.15
N PHE A 371 6.90 -22.72 -0.16
CA PHE A 371 8.04 -23.01 -1.01
C PHE A 371 8.74 -21.69 -1.35
N ILE A 372 10.03 -21.63 -1.05
CA ILE A 372 10.91 -20.49 -1.33
C ILE A 372 12.06 -20.96 -2.21
N ASP A 373 12.60 -20.08 -3.05
CA ASP A 373 13.76 -20.41 -3.87
C ASP A 373 15.02 -20.61 -2.99
N PRO A 374 15.87 -21.62 -3.28
CA PRO A 374 15.80 -22.59 -4.39
C PRO A 374 15.08 -23.91 -4.03
N GLU A 375 14.45 -24.01 -2.87
CA GLU A 375 13.84 -25.22 -2.32
C GLU A 375 12.40 -25.44 -2.82
N LEU A 376 12.28 -25.87 -4.08
CA LEU A 376 10.98 -26.06 -4.75
C LEU A 376 10.41 -27.48 -4.64
N ARG A 377 10.93 -28.29 -3.71
CA ARG A 377 10.46 -29.65 -3.45
C ARG A 377 10.54 -29.98 -1.96
N ALA A 378 9.45 -30.49 -1.41
CA ALA A 378 9.34 -30.81 0.01
C ALA A 378 8.53 -32.09 0.26
N CYS A 379 8.75 -32.67 1.43
CA CYS A 379 7.95 -33.76 2.01
C CYS A 379 7.15 -33.11 3.14
N ILE A 380 5.92 -32.69 2.82
CA ILE A 380 5.07 -31.93 3.73
C ILE A 380 4.59 -32.88 4.84
N PRO A 381 5.01 -32.67 6.09
CA PRO A 381 4.80 -33.62 7.17
C PRO A 381 3.35 -33.62 7.64
N TRP A 382 2.89 -34.79 8.05
CA TRP A 382 1.63 -34.99 8.76
C TRP A 382 1.86 -36.04 9.85
N ASP A 383 1.29 -35.80 11.03
CA ASP A 383 1.43 -36.66 12.20
C ASP A 383 0.52 -37.89 12.18
N GLY A 384 -0.39 -37.99 11.20
CA GLY A 384 -1.37 -39.07 11.11
C GLY A 384 -2.56 -38.91 12.06
N LEU A 385 -2.76 -37.70 12.62
CA LEU A 385 -3.94 -37.35 13.39
C LEU A 385 -4.95 -36.62 12.50
N ARG A 386 -6.23 -36.84 12.78
CA ARG A 386 -7.37 -36.08 12.24
C ARG A 386 -7.46 -34.72 12.91
N GLY A 387 -8.26 -33.80 12.36
CA GLY A 387 -8.50 -32.48 12.92
C GLY A 387 -9.03 -32.48 14.35
N ASP A 388 -9.72 -33.55 14.75
CA ASP A 388 -10.24 -33.77 16.11
C ASP A 388 -9.22 -34.42 17.07
N GLY A 389 -7.98 -34.63 16.61
CA GLY A 389 -6.88 -35.25 17.36
C GLY A 389 -6.93 -36.78 17.43
N THR A 390 -7.92 -37.43 16.80
CA THR A 390 -7.97 -38.90 16.74
C THR A 390 -7.00 -39.43 15.69
N PRO A 391 -6.35 -40.60 15.90
CA PRO A 391 -5.47 -41.19 14.89
C PRO A 391 -6.27 -41.75 13.72
N ILE A 392 -5.60 -41.87 12.56
CA ILE A 392 -6.16 -42.60 11.42
C ILE A 392 -6.20 -44.12 11.63
N ASP A 393 -7.15 -44.76 10.97
CA ASP A 393 -7.39 -46.20 10.96
C ASP A 393 -6.97 -46.84 9.64
N PHE A 394 -6.67 -48.14 9.69
CA PHE A 394 -6.36 -48.91 8.49
C PHE A 394 -7.56 -48.97 7.55
N GLY A 395 -7.37 -48.59 6.29
CA GLY A 395 -8.42 -48.57 5.28
C GLY A 395 -9.16 -47.25 5.16
N ASP A 396 -8.77 -46.23 5.92
CA ASP A 396 -9.27 -44.87 5.71
C ASP A 396 -9.01 -44.39 4.28
N THR A 397 -10.04 -43.75 3.73
CA THR A 397 -10.00 -43.08 2.43
C THR A 397 -10.38 -41.63 2.60
N ILE A 398 -9.60 -40.74 2.00
CA ILE A 398 -9.78 -39.30 2.06
C ILE A 398 -9.94 -38.73 0.66
N ASP A 399 -10.43 -37.50 0.56
CA ASP A 399 -10.20 -36.66 -0.59
C ASP A 399 -9.05 -35.69 -0.27
N LEU A 400 -8.08 -35.58 -1.19
CA LEU A 400 -7.00 -34.61 -1.08
C LEU A 400 -7.33 -33.41 -1.95
N ILE A 401 -7.50 -32.26 -1.32
CA ILE A 401 -7.66 -30.97 -2.00
C ILE A 401 -6.36 -30.21 -1.81
N ILE A 402 -5.70 -29.89 -2.92
CA ILE A 402 -4.41 -29.22 -2.93
C ILE A 402 -4.58 -27.89 -3.64
N ASN A 403 -4.41 -26.81 -2.90
CA ASN A 403 -4.38 -25.45 -3.41
C ASN A 403 -2.91 -25.03 -3.52
N TYR A 404 -2.50 -24.53 -4.68
CA TYR A 404 -1.20 -23.90 -4.86
C TYR A 404 -1.39 -22.45 -5.27
N SER A 405 -0.85 -21.56 -4.44
CA SER A 405 -1.06 -20.12 -4.51
C SER A 405 0.26 -19.37 -4.67
N GLN A 406 0.25 -18.29 -5.43
CA GLN A 406 1.36 -17.35 -5.61
C GLN A 406 0.89 -15.90 -5.50
N GLY A 407 1.83 -14.97 -5.29
CA GLY A 407 1.51 -13.57 -5.07
C GLY A 407 0.57 -13.38 -3.88
N ILE A 408 0.87 -14.07 -2.78
CA ILE A 408 0.10 -14.02 -1.54
C ILE A 408 0.27 -12.65 -0.91
N GLN A 409 -0.84 -12.02 -0.59
CA GLN A 409 -0.87 -10.68 -0.03
C GLN A 409 -1.82 -10.66 1.15
N HIS A 410 -1.26 -10.32 2.30
CA HIS A 410 -1.97 -10.09 3.54
C HIS A 410 -2.10 -8.58 3.74
N TRP A 411 -3.29 -8.03 3.54
CA TRP A 411 -3.60 -6.64 3.87
C TRP A 411 -3.80 -6.52 5.38
N SER A 412 -2.79 -5.97 6.05
CA SER A 412 -2.86 -5.63 7.47
C SER A 412 -3.14 -4.15 7.62
N VAL A 413 -4.28 -3.82 8.22
CA VAL A 413 -4.68 -2.46 8.56
C VAL A 413 -4.77 -2.32 10.08
N TYR A 414 -4.13 -1.30 10.63
CA TYR A 414 -4.19 -1.00 12.06
C TYR A 414 -5.07 0.22 12.31
N ASP A 415 -5.94 0.10 13.32
CA ASP A 415 -6.80 1.17 13.82
C ASP A 415 -7.80 1.68 12.76
N LEU A 416 -8.59 0.74 12.24
CA LEU A 416 -9.63 1.03 11.24
C LEU A 416 -11.01 0.78 11.84
N GLU A 417 -11.69 1.84 12.23
CA GLU A 417 -12.92 1.78 13.02
C GLU A 417 -14.09 1.20 12.21
N TYR A 418 -14.18 1.56 10.92
CA TYR A 418 -15.27 1.08 10.05
C TYR A 418 -14.77 0.56 8.70
N LEU A 419 -15.44 -0.50 8.23
CA LEU A 419 -15.43 -0.95 6.84
C LEU A 419 -16.85 -1.39 6.49
N LYS A 420 -17.73 -0.44 6.19
CA LYS A 420 -19.19 -0.67 6.21
C LYS A 420 -19.68 -1.57 5.09
N ASN A 421 -19.04 -1.51 3.92
CA ASN A 421 -19.49 -2.18 2.70
C ASN A 421 -18.50 -3.23 2.18
N GLY A 422 -17.24 -3.15 2.58
CA GLY A 422 -16.17 -4.03 2.09
C GLY A 422 -15.56 -3.60 0.77
N PHE A 423 -14.45 -4.23 0.39
CA PHE A 423 -13.62 -3.84 -0.75
C PHE A 423 -13.41 -5.00 -1.72
N CYS A 424 -12.79 -4.70 -2.86
CA CYS A 424 -12.45 -5.70 -3.88
C CYS A 424 -10.97 -5.63 -4.26
N VAL A 425 -10.46 -6.79 -4.67
CA VAL A 425 -9.09 -6.95 -5.16
C VAL A 425 -9.08 -7.50 -6.58
N GLU A 426 -8.09 -7.09 -7.37
CA GLU A 426 -7.90 -7.55 -8.74
C GLU A 426 -6.42 -7.86 -8.98
N THR A 427 -6.10 -9.05 -9.49
CA THR A 427 -4.76 -9.34 -10.02
C THR A 427 -4.56 -8.58 -11.34
N ILE A 428 -3.61 -7.65 -11.33
CA ILE A 428 -3.27 -6.86 -12.51
C ILE A 428 -2.25 -7.63 -13.33
N ARG A 429 -1.16 -8.10 -12.70
CA ARG A 429 -0.02 -8.75 -13.36
C ARG A 429 0.73 -9.74 -12.45
N PRO A 430 1.35 -10.79 -13.01
CA PRO A 430 0.93 -11.43 -14.25
C PRO A 430 -0.46 -12.07 -14.10
N ARG A 431 -1.22 -12.16 -15.19
CA ARG A 431 -2.47 -12.93 -15.22
C ARG A 431 -2.19 -14.36 -15.69
N CYS A 432 -2.09 -15.29 -14.74
CA CYS A 432 -1.66 -16.67 -15.00
C CYS A 432 -2.71 -17.53 -15.74
N SER A 433 -4.00 -17.26 -15.51
CA SER A 433 -5.11 -17.79 -16.31
C SER A 433 -6.37 -16.97 -16.02
N PRO A 434 -7.22 -16.66 -17.01
CA PRO A 434 -8.48 -15.95 -16.79
C PRO A 434 -9.42 -16.64 -15.79
N ASP A 435 -9.30 -17.96 -15.65
CA ASP A 435 -10.14 -18.78 -14.78
C ASP A 435 -9.54 -18.97 -13.37
N LEU A 436 -8.33 -18.46 -13.10
CA LEU A 436 -7.56 -18.71 -11.86
C LEU A 436 -7.23 -17.44 -11.05
N THR A 437 -7.58 -16.25 -11.54
CA THR A 437 -7.50 -15.02 -10.73
C THR A 437 -8.67 -15.04 -9.75
N SER A 438 -8.36 -15.35 -8.49
CA SER A 438 -9.34 -15.35 -7.42
C SER A 438 -9.66 -13.92 -7.00
N ASN A 439 -10.93 -13.54 -7.05
CA ASN A 439 -11.45 -12.35 -6.39
C ASN A 439 -11.95 -12.68 -4.96
N LEU A 440 -11.54 -13.83 -4.42
CA LEU A 440 -11.90 -14.23 -3.07
C LEU A 440 -11.02 -13.49 -2.05
N LEU A 441 -11.68 -13.01 -1.02
CA LEU A 441 -11.06 -12.51 0.20
C LEU A 441 -11.16 -13.58 1.28
N TYR A 442 -10.11 -13.69 2.07
CA TYR A 442 -10.00 -14.60 3.20
C TYR A 442 -9.58 -13.83 4.44
N TRP A 443 -10.10 -14.21 5.61
CA TRP A 443 -9.71 -13.62 6.90
C TRP A 443 -9.95 -14.62 8.03
N ASP A 444 -9.28 -14.37 9.16
CA ASP A 444 -9.42 -15.14 10.39
C ASP A 444 -9.34 -14.17 11.59
N ASP A 445 -10.52 -13.75 12.02
CA ASP A 445 -10.74 -12.79 13.10
C ASP A 445 -11.30 -13.48 14.34
N ARG A 446 -11.06 -14.79 14.50
CA ARG A 446 -11.54 -15.56 15.67
C ARG A 446 -10.98 -15.04 17.00
N ASN A 447 -9.86 -14.32 16.94
CA ASN A 447 -9.24 -13.66 18.10
C ASN A 447 -9.78 -12.25 18.38
N ILE A 448 -10.57 -11.66 17.47
CA ILE A 448 -11.22 -10.37 17.71
C ILE A 448 -12.47 -10.62 18.57
N ILE A 449 -12.55 -9.96 19.73
CA ILE A 449 -13.62 -10.21 20.70
C ILE A 449 -14.96 -9.73 20.16
N GLN A 450 -14.98 -8.54 19.57
CA GLN A 450 -16.17 -7.87 19.05
C GLN A 450 -16.71 -8.61 17.82
N ASP A 451 -18.03 -8.65 17.69
CA ASP A 451 -18.66 -9.08 16.44
C ASP A 451 -18.61 -7.93 15.41
N PRO A 452 -18.56 -8.22 14.10
CA PRO A 452 -18.43 -7.18 13.07
C PRO A 452 -19.66 -6.27 12.92
N GLY A 453 -20.81 -6.63 13.50
CA GLY A 453 -22.03 -5.79 13.49
C GLY A 453 -22.81 -5.76 12.17
N THR A 454 -22.15 -6.11 11.06
CA THR A 454 -22.74 -6.16 9.70
C THR A 454 -23.35 -7.52 9.34
N GLY A 455 -23.08 -8.55 10.15
CA GLY A 455 -23.43 -9.94 9.85
C GLY A 455 -22.37 -10.71 9.06
N ALA A 456 -21.24 -10.06 8.71
CA ALA A 456 -20.06 -10.75 8.18
C ALA A 456 -19.55 -11.82 9.17
N ALA A 457 -18.97 -12.91 8.65
CA ALA A 457 -18.36 -13.93 9.49
C ALA A 457 -17.04 -13.43 10.09
N ARG A 458 -16.67 -13.92 11.29
CA ARG A 458 -15.32 -13.72 11.84
C ARG A 458 -14.28 -14.69 11.28
N ASP A 459 -14.73 -15.81 10.73
CA ASP A 459 -13.86 -16.79 10.08
C ASP A 459 -14.35 -17.01 8.65
N GLN A 460 -13.50 -16.65 7.69
CA GLN A 460 -13.77 -16.88 6.27
C GLN A 460 -12.54 -17.47 5.59
N ARG A 461 -11.89 -18.44 6.26
CA ARG A 461 -10.77 -19.20 5.66
C ARG A 461 -11.17 -20.00 4.42
N LEU A 462 -12.47 -20.22 4.19
CA LEU A 462 -13.00 -20.82 2.96
C LEU A 462 -13.14 -19.83 1.78
N GLY A 463 -12.90 -18.55 2.02
CA GLY A 463 -12.97 -17.49 1.02
C GLY A 463 -14.38 -16.95 0.85
N CYS A 464 -14.47 -15.69 0.41
CA CYS A 464 -15.71 -15.02 0.09
C CYS A 464 -15.51 -14.13 -1.13
N ASP A 465 -16.43 -14.19 -2.08
CA ASP A 465 -16.40 -13.37 -3.29
C ASP A 465 -16.40 -11.89 -2.90
N CYS A 466 -15.39 -11.15 -3.34
CA CYS A 466 -15.31 -9.73 -3.05
C CYS A 466 -16.57 -9.01 -3.60
N SER A 467 -17.45 -8.66 -2.68
CA SER A 467 -18.77 -8.11 -2.94
C SER A 467 -19.23 -7.36 -1.69
N THR A 468 -20.24 -6.52 -1.83
CA THR A 468 -20.74 -5.72 -0.72
C THR A 468 -21.16 -6.62 0.46
N GLY A 469 -20.62 -6.33 1.64
CA GLY A 469 -20.90 -7.06 2.87
C GLY A 469 -20.10 -8.35 3.06
N CYS A 470 -19.23 -8.71 2.11
CA CYS A 470 -18.37 -9.89 2.24
C CYS A 470 -17.40 -9.74 3.41
N ARG A 471 -16.53 -8.73 3.33
CA ARG A 471 -15.61 -8.31 4.40
C ARG A 471 -16.04 -6.95 4.90
N SER A 472 -16.74 -6.87 6.02
CA SER A 472 -17.27 -5.60 6.52
C SER A 472 -17.45 -5.59 8.03
N TRP A 473 -17.30 -4.42 8.66
CA TRP A 473 -17.64 -4.19 10.06
C TRP A 473 -18.09 -2.76 10.32
N ASN A 474 -18.93 -2.59 11.33
CA ASN A 474 -19.40 -1.29 11.80
C ASN A 474 -19.66 -1.23 13.31
N THR A 475 -19.16 -2.20 14.06
CA THR A 475 -19.24 -2.20 15.53
C THR A 475 -18.21 -1.25 16.09
N PHE A 476 -18.70 -0.22 16.79
CA PHE A 476 -17.89 0.74 17.51
C PHE A 476 -18.67 1.26 18.73
N ASP A 477 -17.98 1.45 19.84
CA ASP A 477 -18.50 1.91 21.12
C ASP A 477 -17.58 3.00 21.66
N LEU A 478 -18.15 4.13 22.07
CA LEU A 478 -17.43 5.28 22.63
C LEU A 478 -17.19 5.14 24.15
N GLY A 479 -17.44 3.97 24.72
CA GLY A 479 -17.28 3.68 26.13
C GLY A 479 -18.34 4.37 26.97
N THR A 480 -17.92 5.28 27.85
CA THR A 480 -18.85 6.02 28.73
C THR A 480 -19.39 7.31 28.12
N ALA A 481 -18.90 7.70 26.94
CA ALA A 481 -19.29 8.94 26.27
C ALA A 481 -20.78 8.93 25.90
N THR A 482 -21.39 10.12 25.97
CA THR A 482 -22.79 10.30 25.54
C THR A 482 -22.92 11.26 24.35
N SER A 483 -21.80 11.80 23.89
CA SER A 483 -21.69 12.70 22.76
C SER A 483 -20.31 12.59 22.10
N CYS A 484 -20.14 13.23 20.95
CA CYS A 484 -18.84 13.30 20.27
C CYS A 484 -17.86 14.30 20.89
N ASN A 485 -18.25 15.02 21.96
CA ASN A 485 -17.40 16.02 22.61
C ASN A 485 -16.79 15.55 23.94
N ASP A 486 -17.15 14.35 24.42
CA ASP A 486 -16.81 13.86 25.76
C ASP A 486 -16.26 12.44 25.79
N PHE A 487 -15.85 11.89 24.63
CA PHE A 487 -15.26 10.55 24.58
C PHE A 487 -13.79 10.54 25.02
N ASN A 488 -13.38 9.41 25.59
CA ASN A 488 -12.00 9.09 25.91
C ASN A 488 -11.56 7.97 24.98
N ASP A 489 -10.54 8.21 24.17
CA ASP A 489 -10.02 7.23 23.22
C ASP A 489 -9.57 5.92 23.92
N GLU A 490 -9.04 6.00 25.14
CA GLU A 490 -8.68 4.81 25.93
C GLU A 490 -9.88 3.92 26.28
N GLU A 491 -11.11 4.45 26.22
CA GLU A 491 -12.36 3.73 26.51
C GLU A 491 -13.10 3.29 25.23
N THR A 492 -12.68 3.74 24.04
CA THR A 492 -13.31 3.28 22.80
C THR A 492 -12.99 1.82 22.56
N SER A 493 -13.93 1.14 21.91
CA SER A 493 -13.74 -0.23 21.45
C SER A 493 -14.53 -0.46 20.17
N GLY A 494 -14.07 -1.39 19.36
CA GLY A 494 -14.70 -1.67 18.08
C GLY A 494 -14.02 -2.84 17.41
N TYR A 495 -14.56 -3.24 16.25
CA TYR A 495 -14.04 -4.42 15.57
C TYR A 495 -12.60 -4.23 15.05
N GLY A 496 -12.27 -3.05 14.53
CA GLY A 496 -10.91 -2.70 14.10
C GLY A 496 -10.22 -1.63 14.95
N ASP A 497 -10.88 -1.12 15.99
CA ASP A 497 -10.31 -0.16 16.95
C ASP A 497 -9.09 -0.76 17.63
N LYS A 498 -7.97 -0.03 17.58
CA LYS A 498 -6.66 -0.39 18.16
C LYS A 498 -6.17 -1.79 17.77
N SER A 499 -6.68 -2.36 16.70
CA SER A 499 -6.44 -3.75 16.31
C SER A 499 -5.83 -3.81 14.92
N THR A 500 -4.94 -4.78 14.70
CA THR A 500 -4.46 -5.08 13.35
C THR A 500 -5.36 -6.11 12.71
N ILE A 501 -6.17 -5.66 11.77
CA ILE A 501 -7.07 -6.47 10.98
C ILE A 501 -6.34 -6.97 9.73
N ASN A 502 -6.40 -8.29 9.50
CA ASN A 502 -5.78 -8.93 8.36
C ASN A 502 -6.82 -9.53 7.40
N THR A 503 -6.73 -9.20 6.12
CA THR A 503 -7.46 -9.88 5.03
C THR A 503 -6.46 -10.29 3.96
N TRP A 504 -6.52 -11.52 3.46
CA TRP A 504 -5.59 -11.99 2.43
C TRP A 504 -6.27 -12.52 1.18
N TRP A 505 -5.49 -12.61 0.11
CA TRP A 505 -5.86 -13.20 -1.17
C TRP A 505 -4.62 -13.75 -1.88
N PHE A 506 -4.86 -14.40 -3.02
CA PHE A 506 -3.83 -14.99 -3.85
C PHE A 506 -3.94 -14.42 -5.26
N ALA A 507 -2.85 -13.84 -5.77
CA ALA A 507 -2.83 -13.29 -7.11
C ALA A 507 -3.04 -14.37 -8.18
N ASN A 508 -2.53 -15.57 -7.91
CA ASN A 508 -2.74 -16.79 -8.69
C ASN A 508 -3.02 -17.96 -7.76
N ASN A 509 -4.01 -18.79 -8.08
CA ASN A 509 -4.31 -20.02 -7.35
C ASN A 509 -4.67 -21.15 -8.32
N SER A 510 -4.15 -22.34 -8.08
CA SER A 510 -4.53 -23.56 -8.79
C SER A 510 -5.01 -24.62 -7.80
N ARG A 511 -6.14 -25.24 -8.12
CA ARG A 511 -6.78 -26.26 -7.27
C ARG A 511 -6.74 -27.62 -7.94
N LEU A 512 -6.24 -28.62 -7.22
CA LEU A 512 -6.27 -30.03 -7.60
C LEU A 512 -7.06 -30.82 -6.56
N ILE A 513 -7.97 -31.68 -7.01
CA ILE A 513 -8.69 -32.62 -6.14
C ILE A 513 -8.33 -34.04 -6.55
N ARG A 514 -7.93 -34.86 -5.58
CA ARG A 514 -7.73 -36.30 -5.74
C ARG A 514 -8.71 -37.02 -4.83
N ALA A 515 -9.70 -37.67 -5.42
CA ALA A 515 -10.72 -38.38 -4.66
C ALA A 515 -10.27 -39.80 -4.27
N ASN A 516 -10.74 -40.28 -3.12
CA ASN A 516 -10.56 -41.64 -2.62
C ASN A 516 -9.09 -42.09 -2.52
N VAL A 517 -8.23 -41.23 -1.98
CA VAL A 517 -6.83 -41.55 -1.71
C VAL A 517 -6.76 -42.47 -0.49
N PRO A 518 -6.21 -43.68 -0.60
CA PRO A 518 -6.02 -44.57 0.55
C PRO A 518 -4.83 -44.10 1.39
N LEU A 519 -5.01 -43.99 2.71
CA LEU A 519 -3.97 -43.47 3.62
C LEU A 519 -2.88 -44.49 3.97
N VAL A 520 -3.08 -45.77 3.64
CA VAL A 520 -2.06 -46.82 3.77
C VAL A 520 -2.29 -47.88 2.68
N GLN A 521 -1.27 -48.21 1.88
CA GLN A 521 -1.22 -49.46 1.12
C GLN A 521 -0.33 -50.46 1.87
N ALA A 522 -0.81 -51.69 1.99
CA ALA A 522 -0.09 -52.80 2.62
C ALA A 522 1.26 -53.09 1.95
#